data_AF-A0A932V8K0-F1
#
_entry.id   AF-A0A932V8K0-F1
#
_cell.length_a   1.000
_cell.length_b   1.000
_cell.length_c   1.000
_cell.angle_alpha   90.00
_cell.angle_beta   90.00
_cell.angle_gamma   90.00
#
_symmetry.space_group_name_H-M   'P 1'
#
loop_
_entity.id
_entity.type
_entity.pdbx_description
1 polymer ?
#
loop_
_entity_poly.entity_id
_entity_poly.type
_entity_poly.pdbx_seq_one_letter_code
_entity_poly.pdbx_strand_id
1 'polypeptide(L)'
;MNVLLLSSAGLTRDDVTSVEVTTAGRVAALVTGQTNAHALHADQYYTALKQKPDLVVLAKMWEVAPKWWYSAFVASDDAVKKNPELYIDFMTAVLKAQRWMYDSKNKAQVVAISVKSNPGIDADAFGKAYDDLAKGGIWTVNDGCPKDFVQYTIDKKVELKTAGVTKDLKYEQICDLSIVNEAIKRLGGPLTGDPRWY
;
A
#
# COMPACT_ATOMS: atom_id res chain seq x y z
N MET A 1 17.77 -1.93 0.00
CA MET A 1 16.92 -3.15 -0.14
C MET A 1 15.95 -3.25 1.03
N ASN A 2 14.77 -3.86 0.88
CA ASN A 2 13.79 -4.00 1.95
C ASN A 2 14.29 -4.97 3.05
N VAL A 3 14.40 -4.52 4.30
CA VAL A 3 14.95 -5.29 5.43
C VAL A 3 14.12 -6.53 5.75
N LEU A 4 12.80 -6.45 5.60
CA LEU A 4 11.91 -7.59 5.80
C LEU A 4 12.22 -8.71 4.81
N LEU A 5 12.45 -8.37 3.54
CA LEU A 5 12.83 -9.33 2.51
C LEU A 5 14.21 -9.95 2.79
N LEU A 6 15.21 -9.12 3.11
CA LEU A 6 16.54 -9.61 3.46
C LEU A 6 16.48 -10.60 4.63
N SER A 7 15.80 -10.22 5.71
CA SER A 7 15.66 -11.07 6.89
C SER A 7 14.95 -12.38 6.58
N SER A 8 13.95 -12.38 5.69
CA SER A 8 13.25 -13.61 5.28
C SER A 8 14.14 -14.60 4.52
N ALA A 9 15.23 -14.10 3.92
CA ALA A 9 16.26 -14.89 3.23
C ALA A 9 17.50 -15.17 4.11
N GLY A 10 17.46 -14.82 5.41
CA GLY A 10 18.61 -14.96 6.30
C GLY A 10 19.73 -13.94 6.06
N LEU A 11 19.45 -12.86 5.32
CA LEU A 11 20.39 -11.78 5.02
C LEU A 11 20.16 -10.57 5.93
N THR A 12 21.20 -9.76 6.05
CA THR A 12 21.26 -8.51 6.81
C THR A 12 21.52 -7.33 5.87
N ARG A 13 21.55 -6.12 6.42
CA ARG A 13 21.90 -4.92 5.64
C ARG A 13 23.35 -4.93 5.17
N ASP A 14 24.23 -5.63 5.90
CA ASP A 14 25.66 -5.69 5.59
C ASP A 14 25.95 -6.60 4.39
N ASP A 15 24.99 -7.48 4.04
CA ASP A 15 25.08 -8.37 2.88
C ASP A 15 24.73 -7.68 1.54
N VAL A 16 24.37 -6.40 1.57
CA VAL A 16 23.99 -5.63 0.37
C VAL A 16 24.60 -4.23 0.37
N THR A 17 24.91 -3.73 -0.83
CA THR A 17 25.26 -2.32 -1.00
C THR A 17 24.01 -1.50 -1.28
N SER A 18 23.78 -0.44 -0.50
CA SER A 18 22.67 0.49 -0.73
C SER A 18 23.10 1.59 -1.70
N VAL A 19 22.31 1.79 -2.75
CA VAL A 19 22.48 2.89 -3.70
C VAL A 19 21.31 3.85 -3.52
N GLU A 20 21.59 5.13 -3.34
CA GLU A 20 20.57 6.15 -3.24
C GLU A 20 19.95 6.43 -4.60
N VAL A 21 18.63 6.23 -4.70
CA VAL A 21 17.85 6.47 -5.91
C VAL A 21 16.51 7.07 -5.49
N THR A 22 16.07 8.12 -6.19
CA THR A 22 14.74 8.71 -5.97
C THR A 22 13.66 7.71 -6.36
N THR A 23 12.44 7.84 -5.80
CA THR A 23 11.32 6.94 -6.16
C THR A 23 11.05 6.92 -7.66
N ALA A 24 11.12 8.08 -8.33
CA ALA A 24 10.94 8.20 -9.78
C ALA A 24 12.10 7.58 -10.57
N GLY A 25 13.32 7.57 -10.01
CA GLY A 25 14.52 7.03 -10.65
C GLY A 25 14.67 5.51 -10.58
N ARG A 26 13.88 4.79 -9.75
CA ARG A 26 14.07 3.35 -9.50
C ARG A 26 14.02 2.49 -10.76
N VAL A 27 13.06 2.75 -11.65
CA VAL A 27 12.93 2.00 -12.91
C VAL A 27 14.15 2.22 -13.78
N ALA A 28 14.54 3.48 -13.99
CA ALA A 28 15.71 3.82 -14.78
C ALA A 28 16.98 3.19 -14.21
N ALA A 29 17.21 3.30 -12.91
CA ALA A 29 18.39 2.74 -12.23
C ALA A 29 18.46 1.21 -12.33
N LEU A 30 17.33 0.50 -12.35
CA LEU A 30 17.29 -0.94 -12.55
C LEU A 30 17.55 -1.33 -14.02
N VAL A 31 16.93 -0.60 -14.96
CA VAL A 31 17.06 -0.88 -16.40
C VAL A 31 18.49 -0.61 -16.89
N THR A 32 19.11 0.48 -16.46
CA THR A 32 20.50 0.84 -16.84
C THR A 32 21.56 0.03 -16.11
N GLY A 33 21.19 -0.75 -15.10
CA GLY A 33 22.12 -1.54 -14.30
C GLY A 33 22.88 -0.75 -13.24
N GLN A 34 22.51 0.51 -12.96
CA GLN A 34 23.02 1.26 -11.81
C GLN A 34 22.75 0.52 -10.49
N THR A 35 21.67 -0.25 -10.43
CA THR A 35 21.34 -1.14 -9.31
C THR A 35 20.99 -2.53 -9.83
N ASN A 36 21.29 -3.56 -9.02
CA ASN A 36 20.97 -4.94 -9.37
C ASN A 36 19.53 -5.34 -9.01
N ALA A 37 18.93 -4.66 -8.04
CA ALA A 37 17.57 -4.95 -7.59
C ALA A 37 16.93 -3.75 -6.89
N HIS A 38 15.61 -3.59 -7.05
CA HIS A 38 14.80 -2.57 -6.40
C HIS A 38 13.47 -3.15 -5.89
N ALA A 39 12.98 -2.61 -4.77
CA ALA A 39 11.59 -2.75 -4.39
C ALA A 39 10.75 -1.79 -5.25
N LEU A 40 9.97 -2.36 -6.17
CA LEU A 40 9.10 -1.63 -7.10
C LEU A 40 7.65 -1.76 -6.67
N HIS A 41 6.88 -0.69 -6.88
CA HIS A 41 5.42 -0.79 -6.88
C HIS A 41 4.94 -1.53 -8.14
N ALA A 42 3.71 -2.06 -8.16
CA ALA A 42 3.23 -2.95 -9.22
C ALA A 42 3.26 -2.29 -10.62
N ASP A 43 2.92 -1.00 -10.72
CA ASP A 43 3.02 -0.23 -11.97
C ASP A 43 4.47 -0.08 -12.42
N GLN A 44 5.38 0.27 -11.51
CA GLN A 44 6.81 0.37 -11.79
C GLN A 44 7.41 -0.96 -12.23
N TYR A 45 6.96 -2.07 -11.67
CA TYR A 45 7.34 -3.42 -12.09
C TYR A 45 6.97 -3.68 -13.56
N TYR A 46 5.73 -3.42 -13.95
CA TYR A 46 5.31 -3.59 -15.34
C TYR A 46 6.01 -2.63 -16.29
N THR A 47 6.29 -1.39 -15.87
CA THR A 47 7.09 -0.46 -16.65
C THR A 47 8.52 -0.97 -16.84
N ALA A 48 9.16 -1.49 -15.79
CA ALA A 48 10.51 -2.04 -15.87
C ALA A 48 10.57 -3.29 -16.75
N LEU A 49 9.62 -4.21 -16.61
CA LEU A 49 9.55 -5.45 -17.41
C LEU A 49 9.34 -5.15 -18.91
N LYS A 50 8.59 -4.10 -19.24
CA LYS A 50 8.43 -3.65 -20.63
C LYS A 50 9.73 -3.14 -21.25
N GLN A 51 10.60 -2.51 -20.45
CA GLN A 51 11.88 -1.97 -20.91
C GLN A 51 13.01 -3.01 -20.87
N LYS A 52 12.94 -3.96 -19.93
CA LYS A 52 13.94 -4.98 -19.69
C LYS A 52 13.26 -6.33 -19.36
N PRO A 53 12.87 -7.12 -20.39
CA PRO A 53 12.05 -8.33 -20.23
C PRO A 53 12.74 -9.49 -19.49
N ASP A 54 14.06 -9.45 -19.34
CA ASP A 54 14.87 -10.46 -18.64
C ASP A 54 14.95 -10.22 -17.12
N LEU A 55 14.29 -9.18 -16.60
CA LEU A 55 14.20 -8.96 -15.16
C LEU A 55 13.50 -10.13 -14.46
N VAL A 56 14.07 -10.54 -13.32
CA VAL A 56 13.54 -11.63 -12.49
C VAL A 56 12.89 -11.06 -11.23
N VAL A 57 11.70 -11.56 -10.90
CA VAL A 57 11.02 -11.25 -9.64
C VAL A 57 11.69 -12.05 -8.52
N LEU A 58 12.42 -11.36 -7.63
CA LEU A 58 13.08 -12.01 -6.48
C LEU A 58 12.08 -12.47 -5.41
N ALA A 59 11.07 -11.64 -5.15
CA ALA A 59 10.01 -11.92 -4.20
C ALA A 59 8.83 -10.98 -4.41
N LYS A 60 7.66 -11.41 -3.97
CA LYS A 60 6.46 -10.58 -3.86
C LYS A 60 6.20 -10.29 -2.39
N MET A 61 6.12 -9.01 -2.02
CA MET A 61 6.00 -8.63 -0.60
C MET A 61 4.74 -9.19 0.08
N TRP A 62 3.64 -9.37 -0.66
CA TRP A 62 2.41 -9.97 -0.14
C TRP A 62 2.52 -11.48 0.10
N GLU A 63 3.51 -12.16 -0.49
CA GLU A 63 3.82 -13.57 -0.18
C GLU A 63 4.75 -13.65 1.04
N VAL A 64 5.69 -12.70 1.15
CA VAL A 64 6.65 -12.62 2.28
C VAL A 64 5.97 -12.20 3.58
N ALA A 65 5.05 -11.23 3.50
CA ALA A 65 4.35 -10.68 4.66
C ALA A 65 2.86 -10.44 4.33
N PRO A 66 2.05 -11.52 4.24
CA PRO A 66 0.66 -11.45 3.78
C PRO A 66 -0.26 -10.63 4.69
N LYS A 67 0.12 -10.45 5.95
CA LYS A 67 -0.62 -9.64 6.94
C LYS A 67 -0.03 -8.25 7.14
N TRP A 68 0.92 -7.83 6.30
CA TRP A 68 1.51 -6.51 6.44
C TRP A 68 0.49 -5.42 6.14
N TRP A 69 0.12 -4.66 7.16
CA TRP A 69 -0.68 -3.45 7.00
C TRP A 69 0.07 -2.39 6.16
N TYR A 70 -0.38 -2.21 4.91
CA TYR A 70 0.39 -1.56 3.85
C TYR A 70 0.39 -0.03 3.92
N SER A 71 -0.78 0.59 4.05
CA SER A 71 -0.92 2.04 4.04
C SER A 71 -2.12 2.50 4.86
N ALA A 72 -2.04 3.73 5.34
CA ALA A 72 -3.10 4.40 6.09
C ALA A 72 -3.06 5.91 5.81
N PHE A 73 -4.21 6.56 5.95
CA PHE A 73 -4.28 8.01 6.13
C PHE A 73 -4.13 8.31 7.62
N VAL A 74 -3.31 9.30 7.96
CA VAL A 74 -3.04 9.68 9.35
C VAL A 74 -3.29 11.16 9.55
N ALA A 75 -3.85 11.51 10.70
CA ALA A 75 -4.05 12.87 11.18
C ALA A 75 -3.70 12.91 12.68
N SER A 76 -3.37 14.09 13.20
CA SER A 76 -3.17 14.23 14.64
C SER A 76 -4.50 14.25 15.38
N ASP A 77 -4.52 13.72 16.61
CA ASP A 77 -5.68 13.77 17.50
C ASP A 77 -6.26 15.17 17.65
N ASP A 78 -5.39 16.18 17.77
CA ASP A 78 -5.81 17.58 17.93
C ASP A 78 -6.55 18.09 16.70
N ALA A 79 -6.09 17.72 15.51
CA ALA A 79 -6.74 18.13 14.28
C ALA A 79 -8.11 17.44 14.13
N VAL A 80 -8.19 16.14 14.43
CA VAL A 80 -9.44 15.37 14.43
C VAL A 80 -10.44 15.93 15.45
N LYS A 81 -10.03 16.15 16.70
CA LYS A 81 -10.89 16.73 17.75
C LYS A 81 -11.42 18.10 17.39
N LYS A 82 -10.61 18.94 16.73
CA LYS A 82 -11.00 20.29 16.33
C LYS A 82 -12.08 20.29 15.24
N ASN A 83 -12.06 19.32 14.33
CA ASN A 83 -13.04 19.26 13.24
C ASN A 83 -13.31 17.81 12.79
N PRO A 84 -14.02 17.00 13.59
CA PRO A 84 -14.24 15.59 13.28
C PRO A 84 -15.01 15.38 11.98
N GLU A 85 -15.99 16.25 11.68
CA GLU A 85 -16.80 16.18 10.46
C GLU A 85 -15.96 16.29 9.19
N LEU A 86 -14.93 17.14 9.16
CA LEU A 86 -14.02 17.23 8.00
C LEU A 86 -13.35 15.88 7.70
N TYR A 87 -12.89 15.18 8.74
CA TYR A 87 -12.24 13.88 8.57
C TYR A 87 -13.24 12.78 8.21
N ILE A 88 -14.46 12.83 8.75
CA ILE A 88 -15.54 11.91 8.38
C ILE A 88 -15.91 12.11 6.91
N ASP A 89 -16.06 13.34 6.44
CA ASP A 89 -16.37 13.65 5.03
C ASP A 89 -15.23 13.23 4.10
N PHE A 90 -13.98 13.50 4.49
CA PHE A 90 -12.80 13.04 3.76
C PHE A 90 -12.79 11.51 3.64
N MET A 91 -12.96 10.78 4.75
CA MET A 91 -12.98 9.32 4.73
C MET A 91 -14.19 8.76 3.98
N THR A 92 -15.34 9.42 4.05
CA THR A 92 -16.54 9.07 3.26
C THR A 92 -16.23 9.17 1.76
N ALA A 93 -15.56 10.25 1.33
CA ALA A 93 -15.16 10.43 -0.06
C ALA A 93 -14.13 9.38 -0.51
N VAL A 94 -13.14 9.08 0.34
CA VAL A 94 -12.12 8.04 0.09
C VAL A 94 -12.78 6.67 -0.08
N LEU A 95 -13.61 6.24 0.87
CA LEU A 95 -14.29 4.94 0.79
C LEU A 95 -15.22 4.86 -0.43
N LYS A 96 -15.93 5.95 -0.74
CA LYS A 96 -16.77 6.02 -1.95
C LYS A 96 -15.93 5.85 -3.22
N ALA A 97 -14.77 6.50 -3.30
CA ALA A 97 -13.86 6.37 -4.42
C ALA A 97 -13.29 4.95 -4.53
N GLN A 98 -12.85 4.34 -3.41
CA GLN A 98 -12.31 2.98 -3.41
C GLN A 98 -13.37 1.94 -3.81
N ARG A 99 -14.59 2.03 -3.25
CA ARG A 99 -15.72 1.18 -3.67
C ARG A 99 -16.04 1.34 -5.15
N TRP A 100 -16.04 2.58 -5.65
CA TRP A 100 -16.24 2.87 -7.06
C TRP A 100 -15.13 2.29 -7.94
N MET A 101 -13.87 2.35 -7.49
CA MET A 101 -12.73 1.79 -8.21
C MET A 101 -12.90 0.29 -8.43
N TYR A 102 -13.47 -0.48 -7.49
CA TYR A 102 -13.61 -1.94 -7.67
C TYR A 102 -14.64 -2.40 -8.69
N ASP A 103 -15.54 -1.53 -9.12
CA ASP A 103 -16.46 -1.86 -10.20
C ASP A 103 -15.67 -1.89 -11.53
N SER A 104 -15.59 -3.08 -12.14
CA SER A 104 -14.78 -3.33 -13.32
C SER A 104 -15.13 -2.42 -14.50
N LYS A 105 -16.37 -1.90 -14.57
CA LYS A 105 -16.79 -0.94 -15.60
C LYS A 105 -16.05 0.41 -15.49
N ASN A 106 -15.52 0.74 -14.31
CA ASN A 106 -14.86 2.00 -14.04
C ASN A 106 -13.35 1.95 -14.28
N LYS A 107 -12.76 0.77 -14.50
CA LYS A 107 -11.30 0.59 -14.69
C LYS A 107 -10.70 1.58 -15.68
N ALA A 108 -11.31 1.74 -16.86
CA ALA A 108 -10.79 2.65 -17.89
C ALA A 108 -10.70 4.11 -17.38
N GLN A 109 -11.69 4.55 -16.61
CA GLN A 109 -11.69 5.89 -16.02
C GLN A 109 -10.67 6.01 -14.89
N VAL A 110 -10.50 4.98 -14.06
CA VAL A 110 -9.46 4.92 -13.02
C VAL A 110 -8.07 5.08 -13.64
N VAL A 111 -7.77 4.34 -14.71
CA VAL A 111 -6.49 4.43 -15.42
C VAL A 111 -6.29 5.84 -15.99
N ALA A 112 -7.32 6.42 -16.64
CA ALA A 112 -7.24 7.76 -17.21
C ALA A 112 -6.99 8.85 -16.16
N ILE A 113 -7.68 8.79 -15.02
CA ILE A 113 -7.46 9.73 -13.89
C ILE A 113 -6.03 9.60 -13.36
N SER A 114 -5.53 8.36 -13.24
CA SER A 114 -4.20 8.08 -12.70
C SER A 114 -3.09 8.63 -13.60
N VAL A 115 -3.20 8.43 -14.93
CA VAL A 115 -2.26 8.98 -15.92
C VAL A 115 -2.31 10.50 -15.95
N LYS A 116 -3.51 11.09 -15.88
CA LYS A 116 -3.67 12.56 -15.84
C LYS A 116 -3.02 13.17 -14.59
N SER A 117 -3.15 12.51 -13.44
CA SER A 117 -2.66 13.02 -12.16
C SER A 117 -1.17 12.79 -11.95
N ASN A 118 -0.57 11.83 -12.68
CA ASN A 118 0.82 11.46 -12.57
C ASN A 118 1.47 11.40 -13.96
N PRO A 119 1.92 12.55 -14.50
CA PRO A 119 2.62 12.58 -15.78
C PRO A 119 3.84 11.65 -15.76
N GLY A 120 3.95 10.79 -16.77
CA GLY A 120 5.06 9.84 -16.93
C GLY A 120 4.75 8.39 -16.51
N ILE A 121 3.55 8.10 -15.99
CA ILE A 121 3.10 6.71 -15.79
C ILE A 121 2.63 6.11 -17.13
N ASP A 122 3.09 4.90 -17.44
CA ASP A 122 2.65 4.11 -18.60
C ASP A 122 1.26 3.53 -18.34
N ALA A 123 0.28 3.87 -19.19
CA ALA A 123 -1.12 3.49 -18.99
C ALA A 123 -1.35 1.97 -19.02
N ASP A 124 -0.63 1.24 -19.87
CA ASP A 124 -0.76 -0.21 -19.98
C ASP A 124 -0.16 -0.93 -18.76
N ALA A 125 0.98 -0.43 -18.26
CA ALA A 125 1.61 -0.91 -17.04
C ALA A 125 0.70 -0.65 -15.82
N PHE A 126 0.14 0.55 -15.73
CA PHE A 126 -0.81 0.89 -14.67
C PHE A 126 -2.09 0.05 -14.76
N GLY A 127 -2.60 -0.20 -15.97
CA GLY A 127 -3.79 -1.03 -16.18
C GLY A 127 -3.60 -2.48 -15.69
N LYS A 128 -2.41 -3.06 -15.89
CA LYS A 128 -2.05 -4.38 -15.35
C LYS A 128 -1.88 -4.34 -13.83
N ALA A 129 -1.20 -3.31 -13.31
CA ALA A 129 -1.05 -3.10 -11.88
C ALA A 129 -2.41 -2.98 -11.18
N TYR A 130 -3.34 -2.23 -11.77
CA TYR A 130 -4.70 -2.10 -11.28
C TYR A 130 -5.38 -3.48 -11.16
N ASP A 131 -5.24 -4.37 -12.15
CA ASP A 131 -5.87 -5.69 -12.09
C ASP A 131 -5.34 -6.54 -10.93
N ASP A 132 -4.02 -6.55 -10.75
CA ASP A 132 -3.37 -7.28 -9.66
C ASP A 132 -3.77 -6.72 -8.29
N LEU A 133 -3.77 -5.38 -8.16
CA LEU A 133 -4.14 -4.68 -6.92
C LEU A 133 -5.63 -4.85 -6.60
N ALA A 134 -6.49 -4.77 -7.61
CA ALA A 134 -7.92 -5.02 -7.47
C ALA A 134 -8.16 -6.46 -7.02
N LYS A 135 -7.54 -7.44 -7.67
CA LYS A 135 -7.63 -8.85 -7.31
C LYS A 135 -7.18 -9.10 -5.87
N GLY A 136 -6.17 -8.38 -5.40
CA GLY A 136 -5.67 -8.45 -4.01
C GLY A 136 -6.54 -7.73 -2.98
N GLY A 137 -7.52 -6.92 -3.39
CA GLY A 137 -8.34 -6.16 -2.44
C GLY A 137 -7.57 -5.06 -1.71
N ILE A 138 -6.54 -4.47 -2.34
CA ILE A 138 -5.60 -3.57 -1.65
C ILE A 138 -6.24 -2.26 -1.15
N TRP A 139 -7.25 -1.76 -1.87
CA TRP A 139 -7.99 -0.58 -1.47
C TRP A 139 -9.09 -1.01 -0.50
N THR A 140 -9.10 -0.47 0.71
CA THR A 140 -10.12 -0.87 1.67
C THR A 140 -11.49 -0.32 1.29
N VAL A 141 -12.55 -1.11 1.48
CA VAL A 141 -13.94 -0.67 1.31
C VAL A 141 -14.69 -0.51 2.63
N ASN A 142 -14.06 -0.89 3.76
CA ASN A 142 -14.54 -0.79 5.14
C ASN A 142 -13.50 -0.07 6.01
N ASP A 143 -13.13 -0.57 7.20
CA ASP A 143 -12.35 0.19 8.18
C ASP A 143 -10.85 0.33 7.84
N GLY A 144 -10.29 -0.66 7.15
CA GLY A 144 -8.90 -0.61 6.68
C GLY A 144 -7.86 -0.71 7.77
N CYS A 145 -8.27 -1.01 9.01
CA CYS A 145 -7.38 -1.27 10.12
C CYS A 145 -7.78 -2.57 10.86
N PRO A 146 -7.71 -3.73 10.18
CA PRO A 146 -7.96 -5.02 10.82
C PRO A 146 -6.90 -5.27 11.89
N LYS A 147 -7.38 -5.58 13.10
CA LYS A 147 -6.53 -5.68 14.30
C LYS A 147 -5.39 -6.68 14.17
N ASP A 148 -5.63 -7.82 13.51
CA ASP A 148 -4.60 -8.85 13.35
C ASP A 148 -3.50 -8.46 12.36
N PHE A 149 -3.78 -7.66 11.32
CA PHE A 149 -2.75 -7.17 10.39
C PHE A 149 -1.93 -6.06 11.04
N VAL A 150 -2.58 -5.15 11.75
CA VAL A 150 -1.87 -4.08 12.47
C VAL A 150 -0.98 -4.67 13.55
N GLN A 151 -1.48 -5.63 14.33
CA GLN A 151 -0.67 -6.31 15.33
C GLN A 151 0.50 -7.08 14.70
N TYR A 152 0.25 -7.82 13.61
CA TYR A 152 1.31 -8.50 12.86
C TYR A 152 2.41 -7.51 12.42
N THR A 153 2.04 -6.35 11.88
CA THR A 153 2.99 -5.32 11.46
C THR A 153 3.77 -4.74 12.64
N ILE A 154 3.12 -4.47 13.79
CA ILE A 154 3.80 -4.02 15.01
C ILE A 154 4.85 -5.06 15.43
N ASP A 155 4.43 -6.32 15.57
CA ASP A 155 5.28 -7.41 16.04
C ASP A 155 6.49 -7.59 15.12
N LYS A 156 6.28 -7.57 13.80
CA LYS A 156 7.36 -7.64 12.83
C LYS A 156 8.29 -6.44 12.88
N LYS A 157 7.77 -5.23 13.10
CA LYS A 157 8.62 -4.04 13.25
C LYS A 157 9.46 -4.10 14.53
N VAL A 158 8.94 -4.67 15.62
CA VAL A 158 9.69 -4.92 16.87
C VAL A 158 10.80 -5.96 16.64
N GLU A 159 10.49 -7.08 15.98
CA GLU A 159 11.46 -8.12 15.61
C GLU A 159 12.61 -7.55 14.77
N LEU A 160 12.27 -6.72 13.78
CA LEU A 160 13.23 -6.04 12.90
C LEU A 160 13.93 -4.84 13.56
N LYS A 161 13.66 -4.56 14.85
CA LYS A 161 14.22 -3.43 15.62
C LYS A 161 14.05 -2.09 14.89
N THR A 162 12.86 -1.88 14.31
CA THR A 162 12.52 -0.63 13.63
C THR A 162 12.53 0.52 14.64
N ALA A 163 13.25 1.60 14.32
CA ALA A 163 13.36 2.75 15.21
C ALA A 163 11.99 3.30 15.60
N GLY A 164 11.80 3.58 16.89
CA GLY A 164 10.56 4.13 17.44
C GLY A 164 9.41 3.11 17.63
N VAL A 165 9.60 1.84 17.27
CA VAL A 165 8.58 0.80 17.48
C VAL A 165 9.03 -0.16 18.58
N THR A 166 8.24 -0.24 19.64
CA THR A 166 8.50 -1.13 20.79
C THR A 166 7.31 -2.06 21.03
N LYS A 167 7.53 -3.12 21.83
CA LYS A 167 6.48 -4.06 22.26
C LYS A 167 5.33 -3.41 23.04
N ASP A 168 5.54 -2.18 23.50
CA ASP A 168 4.56 -1.45 24.29
C ASP A 168 3.55 -0.71 23.42
N LEU A 169 3.85 -0.49 22.12
CA LEU A 169 2.91 0.09 21.17
C LEU A 169 1.70 -0.81 20.99
N LYS A 170 0.50 -0.26 21.18
CA LYS A 170 -0.78 -0.98 21.09
C LYS A 170 -1.59 -0.54 19.88
N TYR A 171 -2.44 -1.44 19.40
CA TYR A 171 -3.38 -1.19 18.30
C TYR A 171 -4.19 0.10 18.50
N GLU A 172 -4.72 0.29 19.70
CA GLU A 172 -5.60 1.40 20.07
C GLU A 172 -4.87 2.76 20.07
N GLN A 173 -3.53 2.77 20.07
CA GLN A 173 -2.71 3.98 19.93
C GLN A 173 -2.44 4.34 18.47
N ILE A 174 -2.76 3.44 17.54
CA ILE A 174 -2.51 3.60 16.10
C ILE A 174 -3.81 3.84 15.34
N CYS A 175 -4.87 3.12 15.71
CA CYS A 175 -6.12 3.16 14.98
C CYS A 175 -7.27 3.71 15.81
N ASP A 176 -7.72 4.90 15.40
CA ASP A 176 -9.01 5.45 15.79
C ASP A 176 -10.05 5.10 14.70
N LEU A 177 -10.93 4.16 15.03
CA LEU A 177 -11.97 3.72 14.09
C LEU A 177 -13.21 4.63 14.08
N SER A 178 -13.31 5.62 14.98
CA SER A 178 -14.53 6.44 15.11
C SER A 178 -14.90 7.16 13.81
N ILE A 179 -13.89 7.73 13.14
CA ILE A 179 -14.04 8.46 11.88
C ILE A 179 -14.49 7.53 10.75
N VAL A 180 -13.80 6.40 10.55
CA VAL A 180 -14.10 5.50 9.44
C VAL A 180 -15.42 4.75 9.65
N ASN A 181 -15.78 4.41 10.89
CA ASN A 181 -17.06 3.77 11.20
C ASN A 181 -18.25 4.68 10.88
N GLU A 182 -18.16 5.96 11.19
CA GLU A 182 -19.22 6.91 10.82
C GLU A 182 -19.28 7.10 9.29
N ALA A 183 -18.15 7.14 8.59
CA ALA A 183 -18.11 7.18 7.13
C ALA A 183 -18.76 5.92 6.50
N ILE A 184 -18.47 4.73 7.02
CA ILE A 184 -19.09 3.47 6.58
C ILE A 184 -20.62 3.53 6.78
N LYS A 185 -21.08 4.04 7.91
CA LYS A 185 -22.51 4.21 8.20
C LYS A 185 -23.18 5.18 7.21
N ARG A 186 -22.55 6.31 6.88
CA ARG A 186 -23.05 7.25 5.84
C ARG A 186 -23.19 6.60 4.47
N LEU A 187 -22.35 5.61 4.18
CA LEU A 187 -22.36 4.85 2.92
C LEU A 187 -23.28 3.62 2.96
N GLY A 188 -24.15 3.49 3.96
CA GLY A 188 -25.13 2.40 4.07
C GLY A 188 -24.60 1.13 4.74
N GLY A 189 -23.45 1.21 5.42
CA GLY A 189 -22.87 0.09 6.16
C GLY A 189 -21.66 -0.56 5.46
N PRO A 190 -21.08 -1.59 6.09
CA PRO A 190 -19.95 -2.32 5.55
C PRO A 190 -20.35 -3.09 4.29
N LEU A 191 -19.43 -3.20 3.32
CA LEU A 191 -19.61 -4.15 2.23
C LEU A 191 -19.25 -5.55 2.71
N THR A 192 -20.05 -6.53 2.30
CA THR A 192 -19.92 -7.94 2.66
C THR A 192 -20.02 -8.82 1.40
N GLY A 193 -19.66 -10.10 1.51
CA GLY A 193 -19.89 -11.09 0.44
C GLY A 193 -18.72 -11.28 -0.52
N ASP A 194 -17.62 -10.55 -0.34
CA ASP A 194 -16.33 -10.82 -0.96
C ASP A 194 -15.30 -11.10 0.14
N PRO A 195 -14.46 -12.15 0.02
CA PRO A 195 -13.44 -12.47 1.02
C PRO A 195 -12.39 -11.37 1.22
N ARG A 196 -12.29 -10.41 0.29
CA ARG A 196 -11.41 -9.24 0.41
C ARG A 196 -11.98 -8.15 1.34
N TRP A 197 -13.29 -8.15 1.60
CA TRP A 197 -13.97 -7.14 2.41
C TRP A 197 -13.95 -7.53 3.88
N TYR A 198 -12.79 -7.32 4.52
CA TYR A 198 -12.65 -7.26 5.97
C TYR A 198 -12.91 -5.86 6.51
#